data_AF-A0A959WN17-F1
#
_entry.id   AF-A0A959WN17-F1
#
_cell.length_a   1.000
_cell.length_b   1.000
_cell.length_c   1.000
_cell.angle_alpha   90.00
_cell.angle_beta   90.00
_cell.angle_gamma   90.00
#
_symmetry.space_group_name_H-M   'P 1'
#
loop_
_entity.id
_entity.type
_entity.pdbx_description
1 polymer ?
#
loop_
_entity_poly.entity_id
_entity_poly.type
_entity_poly.pdbx_seq_one_letter_code
_entity_poly.pdbx_strand_id
1 'polypeptide(L)' 'MARTIRVGLIADSHVGEFLEELPAWVHRVCAECDLILHAGDLSRMEVIEELEQHAPVIAVRGDHDVGCDALPT' A
#
# COMPACT_ATOMS: atom_id res chain seq x y z
N MET A 1 27.38 -11.87 -6.67
CA MET A 1 26.27 -11.63 -7.63
C MET A 1 25.49 -10.41 -7.16
N ALA A 2 24.98 -9.59 -8.07
CA ALA A 2 24.12 -8.46 -7.69
C ALA A 2 22.77 -9.00 -7.17
N ARG A 3 22.28 -8.45 -6.06
CA ARG A 3 20.95 -8.76 -5.53
C ARG A 3 19.92 -7.93 -6.31
N THR A 4 18.97 -8.59 -6.96
CA THR A 4 17.78 -7.95 -7.52
C THR A 4 16.84 -7.58 -6.37
N ILE A 5 16.27 -6.37 -6.43
CA ILE A 5 15.25 -5.89 -5.50
C ILE A 5 13.93 -5.87 -6.25
N ARG A 6 12.87 -6.42 -5.66
CA ARG A 6 11.51 -6.33 -6.16
C ARG A 6 10.73 -5.28 -5.37
N VAL A 7 10.18 -4.30 -6.07
CA VAL A 7 9.37 -3.24 -5.48
C VAL A 7 7.95 -3.34 -6.01
N GLY A 8 6.98 -3.50 -5.12
CA GLY A 8 5.56 -3.40 -5.44
C GLY A 8 5.13 -1.95 -5.48
N LEU A 9 4.34 -1.55 -6.47
CA LEU A 9 3.72 -0.23 -6.55
C LEU A 9 2.20 -0.39 -6.63
N ILE A 10 1.50 0.25 -5.70
CA ILE A 10 0.04 0.25 -5.56
C ILE A 10 -0.41 1.72 -5.51
N ALA A 11 -1.61 2.01 -5.99
CA ALA A 11 -2.23 3.33 -5.97
C ALA A 11 -3.76 3.15 -6.01
N ASP A 12 -4.51 4.17 -5.61
CA ASP A 12 -5.98 4.23 -5.79
C ASP A 12 -6.70 3.00 -5.21
N SER A 13 -6.22 2.50 -4.07
CA SER A 13 -6.82 1.33 -3.42
C SER A 13 -8.24 1.65 -2.93
N HIS A 14 -8.49 2.88 -2.47
CA HIS A 14 -9.78 3.38 -2.01
C HIS A 14 -10.57 2.39 -1.11
N VAL A 15 -9.87 1.76 -0.17
CA VAL A 15 -10.45 0.79 0.74
C VAL A 15 -11.26 1.51 1.83
N GLY A 16 -12.52 1.15 1.98
CA GLY A 16 -13.52 1.86 2.79
C GLY A 16 -14.40 2.82 1.98
N GLU A 17 -13.99 3.19 0.76
CA GLU A 17 -14.77 4.05 -0.16
C GLU A 17 -15.39 3.25 -1.31
N PHE A 18 -14.55 2.55 -2.09
CA PHE A 18 -14.97 1.79 -3.27
C PHE A 18 -14.70 0.30 -3.14
N LEU A 19 -13.68 -0.09 -2.36
CA LEU A 19 -13.38 -1.46 -2.00
C LEU A 19 -13.65 -1.69 -0.51
N GLU A 20 -14.20 -2.84 -0.13
CA GLU A 20 -14.35 -3.20 1.30
C GLU A 20 -12.99 -3.62 1.92
N GLU A 21 -12.19 -4.32 1.14
CA GLU A 21 -10.88 -4.86 1.49
C GLU A 21 -9.98 -4.96 0.24
N LEU A 22 -8.67 -5.13 0.44
CA LEU A 22 -7.76 -5.40 -0.67
C LEU A 22 -8.08 -6.78 -1.27
N PRO A 23 -8.05 -6.93 -2.60
CA PRO A 23 -8.22 -8.24 -3.22
C PRO A 23 -7.13 -9.22 -2.78
N ALA A 24 -7.51 -10.47 -2.46
CA ALA A 24 -6.57 -11.48 -1.95
C ALA A 24 -5.34 -11.78 -2.85
N TRP A 25 -5.37 -11.40 -4.13
CA TRP A 25 -4.21 -11.52 -5.01
C TRP A 25 -3.14 -10.47 -4.73
N VAL A 26 -3.48 -9.31 -4.16
CA VAL A 26 -2.54 -8.24 -3.79
C VAL A 26 -1.54 -8.79 -2.76
N HIS A 27 -2.00 -9.43 -1.69
CA HIS A 27 -1.12 -10.06 -0.70
C HIS A 27 -0.16 -11.09 -1.31
N ARG A 28 -0.65 -11.90 -2.24
CA ARG A 28 0.18 -12.93 -2.91
C ARG A 28 1.32 -12.31 -3.71
N VAL A 29 1.07 -11.16 -4.36
CA VAL A 29 2.11 -10.43 -5.11
C VAL A 29 3.05 -9.69 -4.16
N CYS A 30 2.51 -9.05 -3.13
CA CYS A 30 3.27 -8.33 -2.11
C CYS A 30 4.23 -9.23 -1.34
N ALA A 31 3.88 -10.49 -1.10
CA ALA A 31 4.75 -11.47 -0.45
C ALA A 31 6.04 -11.78 -1.23
N GLU A 32 6.12 -11.43 -2.52
CA GLU A 32 7.33 -11.57 -3.33
C GLU A 32 8.18 -10.28 -3.40
N CYS A 33 7.75 -9.21 -2.71
CA CYS A 33 8.39 -7.89 -2.75
C CYS A 33 9.37 -7.71 -1.59
N ASP A 34 10.44 -6.95 -1.84
CA ASP A 34 11.35 -6.47 -0.80
C ASP A 34 10.89 -5.14 -0.18
N LEU A 35 10.04 -4.39 -0.90
CA LEU A 35 9.50 -3.08 -0.54
C LEU A 35 8.16 -2.87 -1.27
N ILE A 36 7.21 -2.19 -0.63
CA ILE A 36 5.96 -1.76 -1.24
C ILE A 36 5.87 -0.24 -1.18
N LEU A 37 5.47 0.37 -2.29
CA LEU A 37 5.16 1.78 -2.41
C LEU A 37 3.65 1.94 -2.63
N HIS A 38 3.01 2.80 -1.86
CA HIS A 38 1.63 3.23 -2.10
C HIS A 38 1.59 4.69 -2.54
N ALA A 39 1.06 4.97 -3.73
CA ALA A 39 1.09 6.29 -4.35
C ALA A 39 -0.08 7.21 -3.93
N GLY A 40 -0.65 7.00 -2.73
CA GLY A 40 -1.84 7.69 -2.25
C GLY A 40 -3.16 7.00 -2.60
N ASP A 41 -4.23 7.54 -2.03
CA ASP A 41 -5.62 7.10 -2.15
C ASP A 41 -5.79 5.66 -1.62
N LEU A 42 -5.36 5.48 -0.37
CA LEU A 42 -5.55 4.28 0.45
C LEU A 42 -7.01 4.18 0.94
N SER A 43 -7.55 5.31 1.39
CA SER A 43 -8.82 5.58 2.10
C SER A 43 -8.99 5.04 3.52
N ARG A 44 -8.03 4.24 4.03
CA ARG A 44 -7.89 3.97 5.47
C ARG A 44 -6.45 3.55 5.81
N MET A 45 -5.95 3.90 6.99
CA MET A 45 -4.56 3.60 7.39
C MET A 45 -4.30 2.10 7.52
N GLU A 46 -5.34 1.30 7.76
CA GLU A 46 -5.28 -0.15 7.89
C GLU A 46 -4.77 -0.83 6.60
N VAL A 47 -4.87 -0.18 5.43
CA VAL A 47 -4.26 -0.67 4.19
C VAL A 47 -2.75 -0.78 4.32
N ILE A 48 -2.11 0.17 5.00
CA ILE A 48 -0.66 0.12 5.27
C ILE A 48 -0.36 -1.04 6.20
N GLU A 49 -1.10 -1.16 7.31
CA GLU A 49 -0.92 -2.24 8.28
C GLU A 49 -1.08 -3.62 7.63
N GLU A 50 -2.01 -3.77 6.70
CA GLU A 50 -2.28 -4.99 5.95
C GLU A 50 -1.16 -5.33 4.95
N LEU A 51 -0.62 -4.32 4.24
CA LEU A 51 0.50 -4.48 3.31
C LEU A 51 1.84 -4.73 4.03
N GLU A 52 2.05 -4.12 5.20
CA GLU A 52 3.25 -4.26 6.04
C GLU A 52 3.44 -5.68 6.59
N GLN A 53 2.39 -6.51 6.57
CA GLN A 53 2.50 -7.94 6.86
C GLN A 53 3.40 -8.70 5.87
N HIS A 54 3.61 -8.14 4.67
CA HIS A 54 4.35 -8.80 3.58
C HIS A 54 5.74 -8.21 3.34
N ALA A 55 5.85 -6.87 3.34
CA ALA A 55 7.11 -6.16 3.15
C ALA A 55 7.00 -4.73 3.72
N PRO A 56 8.11 -4.03 3.99
CA PRO A 56 8.06 -2.63 4.40
C PRO A 56 7.25 -1.78 3.41
N VAL A 57 6.44 -0.85 3.93
CA VAL A 57 5.60 0.04 3.11
C VAL A 57 6.06 1.48 3.24
N ILE A 58 6.14 2.17 2.11
CA ILE A 58 6.25 3.63 2.07
C ILE A 58 5.02 4.15 1.34
N ALA A 59 4.27 5.03 1.98
CA ALA A 59 3.07 5.62 1.41
C ALA A 59 3.15 7.14 1.41
N VAL A 60 2.52 7.75 0.41
CA VAL A 60 2.17 9.16 0.39
C VAL A 60 0.65 9.29 0.54
N ARG A 61 0.18 10.48 0.91
CA ARG A 61 -1.23 10.82 1.07
C ARG A 61 -1.81 11.30 -0.26
N GLY A 62 -2.86 10.65 -0.74
CA GLY A 62 -3.68 11.11 -1.85
C GLY A 62 -4.75 12.12 -1.41
N ASP A 63 -5.54 12.65 -2.33
CA ASP A 63 -6.57 13.65 -2.02
C ASP A 63 -7.82 13.04 -1.37
N HIS A 64 -8.03 11.74 -1.52
CA HIS A 64 -9.09 10.99 -0.84
C HIS A 64 -8.71 10.49 0.57
N ASP A 65 -7.43 10.56 0.96
CA ASP A 65 -6.92 10.07 2.25
C ASP A 65 -7.20 11.03 3.44
N VAL A 66 -8.46 11.47 3.58
CA VAL A 66 -8.90 12.39 4.64
C VAL A 66 -8.68 11.74 6.00
N GLY A 67 -7.91 12.40 6.88
CA GLY A 67 -7.57 11.90 8.21
C GLY A 67 -6.30 11.04 8.28
N CYS A 68 -5.65 10.74 7.14
CA CYS A 68 -4.34 10.10 7.11
C CYS A 68 -3.20 11.12 7.23
N ASP A 69 -3.32 12.08 8.15
CA ASP A 69 -2.44 13.26 8.26
C ASP A 69 -1.00 12.94 8.66
N ALA A 70 -0.75 11.69 9.10
CA ALA A 70 0.59 11.20 9.39
C ALA A 70 1.43 10.95 8.11
N LEU A 71 0.79 10.83 6.95
CA LEU A 71 1.46 10.54 5.68
C LEU A 71 1.97 11.83 5.00
N PRO A 72 3.16 11.78 4.37
CA PRO A 72 3.66 12.90 3.56
C PRO A 72 2.81 13.08 2.30
N THR A 73 2.78 14.30 1.75
CA THR A 73 2.12 14.62 0.47
C THR A 73 3.15 14.75 -0.64
#